data_AF-A0A973LFM5-F1
#
_entry.id   AF-A0A973LFM5-F1
#
_cell.length_a   1.000
_cell.length_b   1.000
_cell.length_c   1.000
_cell.angle_alpha   90.00
_cell.angle_beta   90.00
_cell.angle_gamma   90.00
#
_symmetry.space_group_name_H-M   'P 1'
#
loop_
_entity.id
_entity.type
_entity.pdbx_description
1 polymer ?
#
loop_
_entity_poly.entity_id
_entity_poly.type
_entity_poly.pdbx_seq_one_letter_code
_entity_poly.pdbx_strand_id
1 'polypeptide(L)'
;MTRVDFDTAPDRYRHWRLETEGPVATLRLAVAEDGGLVPGYPLKLNSYDLGVDIELYDAVQRLRFEHPQVRAVVLTGGPDRMFCAGANIRMLAQSSHAWKVNFCKFTNETRCGIEDATGHSGQTWIAAVNGPAAGGGYELALACDHIVLVDDGSTTVSLPEVPLLGVLPGTGGLTRLTDKRHVRRDRADVFATKTEGFRGATALEWGLVDTIAAPARFPAEVARLAAEAVNRSHRAAPNAADAKGIALTPLARVEEPDALHYPCLTVAIDRTQRRA
;
A
#
# COMPACT_ATOMS: atom_id res chain seq x y z
N MET A 1 24.72 4.22 10.60
CA MET A 1 23.41 4.12 9.94
C MET A 1 23.17 2.67 9.62
N THR A 2 22.03 2.11 10.01
CA THR A 2 21.65 0.76 9.57
C THR A 2 21.50 0.78 8.05
N ARG A 3 22.22 -0.09 7.36
CA ARG A 3 22.06 -0.26 5.92
C ARG A 3 20.68 -0.87 5.65
N VAL A 4 19.94 -0.31 4.70
CA VAL A 4 18.66 -0.85 4.24
C VAL A 4 18.93 -1.71 3.02
N ASP A 5 18.46 -2.96 3.04
CA ASP A 5 18.35 -3.79 1.85
C ASP A 5 16.89 -3.80 1.40
N PHE A 6 16.67 -3.61 0.11
CA PHE A 6 15.34 -3.64 -0.50
C PHE A 6 15.01 -5.04 -1.05
N ASP A 7 15.99 -5.95 -1.12
CA ASP A 7 15.76 -7.32 -1.57
C ASP A 7 14.95 -8.10 -0.53
N THR A 8 13.76 -8.54 -0.94
CA THR A 8 12.87 -9.38 -0.16
C THR A 8 12.13 -10.35 -1.09
N ALA A 9 11.36 -11.28 -0.52
CA ALA A 9 10.51 -12.22 -1.25
C ALA A 9 9.38 -12.71 -0.33
N PRO A 10 8.28 -13.26 -0.88
CA PRO A 10 7.10 -13.65 -0.11
C PRO A 10 7.35 -14.57 1.08
N ASP A 11 8.34 -15.46 1.00
CA ASP A 11 8.75 -16.38 2.09
C ASP A 11 9.45 -15.66 3.26
N ARG A 12 9.97 -14.46 3.03
CA ARG A 12 10.60 -13.60 4.04
C ARG A 12 9.66 -12.52 4.58
N TYR A 13 8.45 -12.40 4.05
CA TYR A 13 7.50 -11.37 4.48
C TYR A 13 7.11 -11.53 5.95
N ARG A 14 7.22 -10.44 6.68
CA ARG A 14 6.73 -10.34 8.06
C ARG A 14 5.39 -9.64 8.14
N HIS A 15 5.07 -8.77 7.19
CA HIS A 15 4.00 -7.77 7.30
C HIS A 15 2.84 -7.98 6.33
N TRP A 16 3.04 -8.77 5.28
CA TRP A 16 2.02 -9.04 4.28
C TRP A 16 1.72 -10.53 4.15
N ARG A 17 0.48 -10.85 3.81
CA ARG A 17 0.06 -12.18 3.37
C ARG A 17 -0.57 -12.05 1.99
N LEU A 18 -0.04 -12.82 1.04
CA LEU A 18 -0.51 -12.84 -0.34
C LEU A 18 -1.14 -14.20 -0.63
N GLU A 19 -2.41 -14.19 -1.01
CA GLU A 19 -3.18 -15.37 -1.39
C GLU A 19 -3.74 -15.15 -2.80
N THR A 20 -3.72 -16.18 -3.66
CA THR A 20 -4.29 -16.08 -5.01
C THR A 20 -5.29 -17.19 -5.26
N GLU A 21 -6.51 -16.81 -5.65
CA GLU A 21 -7.61 -17.72 -5.96
C GLU A 21 -8.10 -17.43 -7.39
N GLY A 22 -7.60 -18.23 -8.34
CA GLY A 22 -7.88 -18.02 -9.75
C GLY A 22 -7.46 -16.60 -10.20
N PRO A 23 -8.39 -15.76 -10.71
CA PRO A 23 -8.06 -14.44 -11.22
C PRO A 23 -8.03 -13.33 -10.16
N VAL A 24 -8.27 -13.65 -8.88
CA VAL A 24 -8.30 -12.68 -7.78
C VAL A 24 -7.14 -12.97 -6.83
N ALA A 25 -6.37 -11.93 -6.49
CA ALA A 25 -5.43 -11.99 -5.39
C ALA A 25 -5.99 -11.24 -4.18
N THR A 26 -5.72 -11.73 -2.98
CA THR A 26 -5.95 -11.00 -1.73
C THR A 26 -4.60 -10.69 -1.10
N LEU A 27 -4.32 -9.40 -0.91
CA LEU A 27 -3.16 -8.90 -0.21
C LEU A 27 -3.61 -8.36 1.16
N ARG A 28 -3.25 -9.06 2.23
CA ARG A 28 -3.64 -8.70 3.60
C ARG A 28 -2.48 -8.02 4.31
N LEU A 29 -2.72 -6.83 4.85
CA LEU A 29 -1.81 -6.15 5.75
C LEU A 29 -1.92 -6.77 7.15
N ALA A 30 -0.88 -7.47 7.58
CA ALA A 30 -0.78 -8.15 8.86
C ALA A 30 0.59 -7.86 9.47
N VAL A 31 0.78 -6.61 9.90
CA VAL A 31 2.08 -6.10 10.32
C VAL A 31 2.55 -6.82 11.59
N ALA A 32 3.70 -7.48 11.53
CA ALA A 32 4.39 -7.95 12.73
C ALA A 32 4.77 -6.75 13.62
N GLU A 33 4.18 -6.65 14.82
CA GLU A 33 4.42 -5.50 15.72
C GLU A 33 5.88 -5.37 16.14
N ASP A 34 6.63 -6.48 16.21
CA ASP A 34 8.06 -6.55 16.53
C ASP A 34 8.95 -6.52 15.29
N GLY A 35 8.38 -6.21 14.13
CA GLY A 35 9.03 -6.27 12.83
C GLY A 35 9.58 -4.95 12.30
N GLY A 36 9.79 -3.95 13.15
CA GLY A 36 10.37 -2.68 12.72
C GLY A 36 11.73 -2.87 12.02
N LEU A 37 11.92 -2.18 10.89
CA LEU A 37 13.15 -2.20 10.09
C LEU A 37 14.35 -1.68 10.88
N VAL A 38 14.09 -0.73 11.80
CA VAL A 38 15.07 -0.21 12.75
C VAL A 38 14.52 -0.31 14.18
N PRO A 39 15.37 -0.47 15.20
CA PRO A 39 14.91 -0.57 16.58
C PRO A 39 14.30 0.74 17.09
N GLY A 40 13.51 0.65 18.17
CA GLY A 40 13.02 1.80 18.93
C GLY A 40 11.50 1.98 18.97
N TYR A 41 10.73 1.22 18.18
CA TYR A 41 9.27 1.30 18.16
C TYR A 41 8.61 -0.04 17.80
N PRO A 42 7.44 -0.36 18.38
CA PRO A 42 6.57 -1.40 17.86
C PRO A 42 5.65 -0.85 16.76
N LEU A 43 5.30 -1.70 15.80
CA LEU A 43 4.39 -1.42 14.68
C LEU A 43 2.95 -1.87 14.99
N LYS A 44 2.37 -1.32 16.06
CA LYS A 44 1.01 -1.68 16.49
C LYS A 44 -0.06 -1.25 15.50
N LEU A 45 -1.23 -1.89 15.57
CA LEU A 45 -2.45 -1.48 14.84
C LEU A 45 -2.25 -1.36 13.33
N ASN A 46 -1.47 -2.26 12.71
CA ASN A 46 -1.11 -2.18 11.30
C ASN A 46 -0.51 -0.81 10.90
N SER A 47 0.20 -0.15 11.81
CA SER A 47 1.04 1.00 11.46
C SER A 47 2.30 0.52 10.74
N TYR A 48 2.86 1.36 9.86
CA TYR A 48 3.94 0.93 8.98
C TYR A 48 5.20 1.79 9.07
N ASP A 49 6.34 1.17 8.76
CA ASP A 49 7.61 1.84 8.49
C ASP A 49 8.07 1.53 7.06
N LEU A 50 9.34 1.81 6.75
CA LEU A 50 9.92 1.54 5.43
C LEU A 50 9.97 0.03 5.10
N GLY A 51 10.18 -0.84 6.08
CA GLY A 51 10.28 -2.29 5.85
C GLY A 51 8.95 -2.89 5.38
N VAL A 52 7.84 -2.45 5.98
CA VAL A 52 6.49 -2.81 5.54
C VAL A 52 6.24 -2.39 4.08
N ASP A 53 6.75 -1.23 3.68
CA ASP A 53 6.56 -0.73 2.31
C ASP A 53 7.46 -1.42 1.29
N ILE A 54 8.66 -1.85 1.70
CA ILE A 54 9.55 -2.67 0.87
C ILE A 54 8.86 -3.99 0.51
N GLU A 55 8.21 -4.65 1.47
CA GLU A 55 7.42 -5.85 1.20
C GLU A 55 6.18 -5.56 0.32
N LEU A 56 5.50 -4.43 0.52
CA LEU A 56 4.38 -4.04 -0.35
C LEU A 56 4.83 -3.83 -1.79
N TYR A 57 5.95 -3.13 -1.99
CA TYR A 57 6.55 -2.93 -3.30
C TYR A 57 6.87 -4.28 -3.96
N ASP A 58 7.55 -5.20 -3.25
CA ASP A 58 7.82 -6.54 -3.79
C ASP A 58 6.51 -7.25 -4.12
N ALA A 59 5.48 -7.19 -3.28
CA ALA A 59 4.19 -7.85 -3.52
C ALA A 59 3.50 -7.33 -4.79
N VAL A 60 3.54 -6.02 -5.04
CA VAL A 60 3.06 -5.42 -6.29
C VAL A 60 3.82 -5.99 -7.48
N GLN A 61 5.16 -6.10 -7.39
CA GLN A 61 5.99 -6.67 -8.45
C GLN A 61 5.70 -8.17 -8.69
N ARG A 62 5.60 -8.98 -7.63
CA ARG A 62 5.23 -10.41 -7.72
C ARG A 62 3.91 -10.55 -8.45
N LEU A 63 2.88 -9.81 -8.03
CA LEU A 63 1.56 -9.82 -8.67
C LEU A 63 1.61 -9.45 -10.15
N ARG A 64 2.42 -8.45 -10.52
CA ARG A 64 2.53 -8.01 -11.92
C ARG A 64 3.20 -9.06 -12.80
N PHE A 65 4.31 -9.63 -12.35
CA PHE A 65 5.19 -10.47 -13.18
C PHE A 65 4.98 -11.97 -13.00
N GLU A 66 4.78 -12.46 -11.78
CA GLU A 66 4.70 -13.90 -11.46
C GLU A 66 3.28 -14.45 -11.58
N HIS A 67 2.26 -13.59 -11.52
CA HIS A 67 0.84 -13.99 -11.53
C HIS A 67 0.09 -13.45 -12.76
N PRO A 68 0.33 -13.98 -13.97
CA PRO A 68 -0.34 -13.52 -15.19
C PRO A 68 -1.87 -13.65 -15.13
N GLN A 69 -2.38 -14.63 -14.37
CA GLN A 69 -3.79 -14.90 -14.17
C GLN A 69 -4.52 -13.84 -13.32
N VAL A 70 -3.81 -13.12 -12.45
CA VAL A 70 -4.42 -12.17 -11.50
C VAL A 70 -4.83 -10.89 -12.21
N ARG A 71 -6.11 -10.54 -12.10
CA ARG A 71 -6.77 -9.40 -12.74
C ARG A 71 -7.36 -8.41 -11.75
N ALA A 72 -7.74 -8.90 -10.57
CA ALA A 72 -8.20 -8.08 -9.46
C ALA A 72 -7.35 -8.36 -8.23
N VAL A 73 -7.02 -7.30 -7.49
CA VAL A 73 -6.28 -7.40 -6.22
C VAL A 73 -7.14 -6.76 -5.13
N VAL A 74 -7.54 -7.56 -4.15
CA VAL A 74 -8.22 -7.08 -2.95
C VAL A 74 -7.18 -6.78 -1.88
N LEU A 75 -7.05 -5.50 -1.53
CA LEU A 75 -6.21 -5.03 -0.45
C LEU A 75 -7.05 -4.88 0.82
N THR A 76 -6.66 -5.53 1.92
CA THR A 76 -7.46 -5.49 3.17
C THR A 76 -6.58 -5.57 4.41
N GLY A 77 -7.12 -5.18 5.56
CA GLY A 77 -6.45 -5.36 6.85
C GLY A 77 -6.57 -6.80 7.36
N GLY A 78 -5.63 -7.20 8.21
CA GLY A 78 -5.67 -8.45 8.96
C GLY A 78 -6.90 -8.59 9.88
N PRO A 79 -6.99 -9.69 10.63
CA PRO A 79 -8.21 -10.07 11.38
C PRO A 79 -8.57 -9.15 12.55
N ASP A 80 -7.66 -8.28 13.01
CA ASP A 80 -7.82 -7.45 14.21
C ASP A 80 -8.72 -6.21 14.03
N ARG A 81 -9.62 -6.22 13.03
CA ARG A 81 -10.56 -5.12 12.71
C ARG A 81 -9.88 -3.76 12.55
N MET A 82 -8.66 -3.76 12.00
CA MET A 82 -7.90 -2.57 11.69
C MET A 82 -7.39 -2.68 10.26
N PHE A 83 -7.77 -1.73 9.40
CA PHE A 83 -7.26 -1.71 8.04
C PHE A 83 -5.78 -1.29 8.08
N CYS A 84 -5.52 -0.03 8.48
CA CYS A 84 -4.16 0.49 8.64
C CYS A 84 -4.19 1.82 9.41
N ALA A 85 -3.37 1.93 10.46
CA ALA A 85 -3.22 3.14 11.26
C ALA A 85 -2.23 4.18 10.67
N GLY A 86 -1.67 3.92 9.50
CA GLY A 86 -0.75 4.83 8.82
C GLY A 86 0.71 4.69 9.23
N ALA A 87 1.53 5.64 8.81
CA ALA A 87 2.95 5.65 9.13
C ALA A 87 3.16 5.74 10.64
N ASN A 88 4.05 4.91 11.19
CA ASN A 88 4.27 4.83 12.63
C ASN A 88 4.84 6.14 13.19
N ILE A 89 4.11 6.76 14.12
CA ILE A 89 4.45 8.09 14.66
C ILE A 89 5.79 8.06 15.41
N ARG A 90 6.09 6.98 16.15
CA ARG A 90 7.37 6.86 16.89
C ARG A 90 8.54 6.71 15.92
N MET A 91 8.37 5.94 14.85
CA MET A 91 9.33 5.88 13.74
C MET A 91 9.59 7.26 13.16
N LEU A 92 8.54 8.03 12.83
CA LEU A 92 8.69 9.37 12.25
C LEU A 92 9.40 10.34 13.21
N ALA A 93 9.09 10.26 14.50
CA ALA A 93 9.69 11.11 15.54
C ALA A 93 11.20 10.84 15.70
N GLN A 94 11.62 9.57 15.72
CA GLN A 94 13.04 9.20 15.87
C GLN A 94 13.87 9.35 14.58
N SER A 95 13.20 9.47 13.43
CA SER A 95 13.87 9.49 12.13
C SER A 95 14.50 10.83 11.81
N SER A 96 15.68 10.79 11.19
CA SER A 96 16.31 11.98 10.59
C SER A 96 15.45 12.58 9.47
N HIS A 97 15.71 13.83 9.11
CA HIS A 97 15.01 14.48 7.99
C HIS A 97 15.20 13.71 6.68
N ALA A 98 16.44 13.31 6.35
CA ALA A 98 16.74 12.55 5.13
C ALA A 98 16.02 11.20 5.09
N TRP A 99 15.92 10.51 6.25
CA TRP A 99 15.16 9.26 6.35
C TRP A 99 13.68 9.48 6.05
N LYS A 100 13.06 10.50 6.65
CA LYS A 100 11.65 10.84 6.41
C LYS A 100 11.37 11.17 4.95
N VAL A 101 12.23 11.98 4.33
CA VAL A 101 12.10 12.32 2.90
C VAL A 101 12.23 11.08 2.01
N ASN A 102 13.20 10.20 2.28
CA ASN A 102 13.35 8.95 1.54
C ASN A 102 12.14 8.01 1.74
N PHE A 103 11.70 7.85 2.98
CA PHE A 103 10.52 7.07 3.33
C PHE A 103 9.29 7.57 2.56
N CYS A 104 9.00 8.88 2.61
CA CYS A 104 7.88 9.45 1.86
C CYS A 104 8.03 9.25 0.36
N LYS A 105 9.24 9.42 -0.21
CA LYS A 105 9.46 9.23 -1.64
C LYS A 105 9.16 7.79 -2.07
N PHE A 106 9.79 6.83 -1.39
CA PHE A 106 9.63 5.41 -1.72
C PHE A 106 8.18 4.97 -1.58
N THR A 107 7.51 5.36 -0.48
CA THR A 107 6.10 5.01 -0.28
C THR A 107 5.20 5.66 -1.32
N ASN A 108 5.46 6.92 -1.73
CA ASN A 108 4.74 7.53 -2.86
C ASN A 108 4.89 6.71 -4.15
N GLU A 109 6.12 6.31 -4.49
CA GLU A 109 6.43 5.51 -5.69
C GLU A 109 5.70 4.16 -5.67
N THR A 110 5.65 3.47 -4.51
CA THR A 110 4.87 2.24 -4.33
C THR A 110 3.38 2.46 -4.61
N ARG A 111 2.77 3.56 -4.11
CA ARG A 111 1.34 3.86 -4.39
C ARG A 111 1.11 4.21 -5.86
N CYS A 112 2.02 4.97 -6.48
CA CYS A 112 1.97 5.22 -7.92
C CYS A 112 2.08 3.91 -8.72
N GLY A 113 2.86 2.94 -8.25
CA GLY A 113 2.97 1.61 -8.84
C GLY A 113 1.65 0.81 -8.83
N ILE A 114 0.79 1.01 -7.82
CA ILE A 114 -0.56 0.42 -7.76
C ILE A 114 -1.47 1.01 -8.85
N GLU A 115 -1.41 2.33 -9.03
CA GLU A 115 -2.17 3.04 -10.07
C GLU A 115 -1.66 2.69 -11.47
N ASP A 116 -0.34 2.61 -11.64
CA ASP A 116 0.32 2.15 -12.87
C ASP A 116 -0.04 0.69 -13.20
N ALA A 117 -0.13 -0.19 -12.20
CA ALA A 117 -0.62 -1.57 -12.40
C ALA A 117 -2.07 -1.59 -12.92
N THR A 118 -2.91 -0.67 -12.44
CA THR A 118 -4.29 -0.50 -12.92
C THR A 118 -4.33 0.01 -14.36
N GLY A 119 -3.59 1.09 -14.64
CA GLY A 119 -3.59 1.72 -15.97
C GLY A 119 -2.91 0.90 -17.07
N HIS A 120 -1.89 0.12 -16.72
CA HIS A 120 -0.96 -0.45 -17.70
C HIS A 120 -0.66 -1.94 -17.52
N SER A 121 -1.10 -2.57 -16.43
CA SER A 121 -0.91 -4.02 -16.21
C SER A 121 -2.23 -4.81 -16.14
N GLY A 122 -3.36 -4.16 -16.37
CA GLY A 122 -4.69 -4.77 -16.33
C GLY A 122 -5.05 -5.40 -14.98
N GLN A 123 -4.50 -4.87 -13.89
CA GLN A 123 -4.80 -5.28 -12.52
C GLN A 123 -5.58 -4.19 -11.80
N THR A 124 -6.87 -4.41 -11.54
CA THR A 124 -7.67 -3.46 -10.77
C THR A 124 -7.50 -3.73 -9.27
N TRP A 125 -7.12 -2.70 -8.52
CA TRP A 125 -6.93 -2.78 -7.07
C TRP A 125 -8.16 -2.28 -6.32
N ILE A 126 -8.64 -3.06 -5.36
CA ILE A 126 -9.84 -2.77 -4.56
C ILE A 126 -9.43 -2.75 -3.09
N ALA A 127 -9.57 -1.61 -2.43
CA ALA A 127 -9.38 -1.50 -0.98
C ALA A 127 -10.65 -1.95 -0.26
N ALA A 128 -10.60 -3.13 0.36
CA ALA A 128 -11.63 -3.62 1.28
C ALA A 128 -11.29 -3.14 2.70
N VAL A 129 -11.76 -1.94 3.03
CA VAL A 129 -11.56 -1.27 4.32
C VAL A 129 -12.49 -1.88 5.38
N ASN A 130 -11.97 -2.89 6.07
CA ASN A 130 -12.63 -3.74 7.06
C ASN A 130 -12.40 -3.31 8.52
N GLY A 131 -11.92 -2.08 8.71
CA GLY A 131 -11.55 -1.48 9.99
C GLY A 131 -11.06 -0.05 9.76
N PRO A 132 -10.72 0.71 10.81
CA PRO A 132 -10.23 2.09 10.65
C PRO A 132 -9.05 2.19 9.68
N ALA A 133 -9.10 3.18 8.78
CA ALA A 133 -8.04 3.55 7.85
C ALA A 133 -7.65 5.01 8.11
N ALA A 134 -6.51 5.21 8.78
CA ALA A 134 -6.10 6.53 9.27
C ALA A 134 -4.79 6.98 8.63
N GLY A 135 -4.72 8.25 8.23
CA GLY A 135 -3.56 8.89 7.63
C GLY A 135 -3.03 8.09 6.45
N GLY A 136 -1.76 7.67 6.53
CA GLY A 136 -1.11 6.80 5.53
C GLY A 136 -1.88 5.51 5.19
N GLY A 137 -2.74 5.01 6.09
CA GLY A 137 -3.63 3.88 5.81
C GLY A 137 -4.73 4.24 4.81
N TYR A 138 -5.33 5.43 4.94
CA TYR A 138 -6.25 5.93 3.93
C TYR A 138 -5.50 6.38 2.66
N GLU A 139 -4.27 6.90 2.76
CA GLU A 139 -3.44 7.19 1.57
C GLU A 139 -3.15 5.94 0.72
N LEU A 140 -2.98 4.79 1.38
CA LEU A 140 -2.87 3.50 0.69
C LEU A 140 -4.19 3.09 0.02
N ALA A 141 -5.34 3.25 0.71
CA ALA A 141 -6.64 2.99 0.11
C ALA A 141 -6.93 3.91 -1.08
N LEU A 142 -6.54 5.19 -0.99
CA LEU A 142 -6.64 6.18 -2.07
C LEU A 142 -5.86 5.78 -3.33
N ALA A 143 -4.80 4.98 -3.22
CA ALA A 143 -4.05 4.48 -4.37
C ALA A 143 -4.81 3.37 -5.13
N CYS A 144 -5.75 2.68 -4.49
CA CYS A 144 -6.59 1.67 -5.15
C CYS A 144 -7.59 2.32 -6.13
N ASP A 145 -8.13 1.53 -7.05
CA ASP A 145 -9.13 1.96 -8.03
C ASP A 145 -10.51 2.16 -7.37
N HIS A 146 -10.85 1.29 -6.42
CA HIS A 146 -12.14 1.30 -5.72
C HIS A 146 -11.95 1.10 -4.21
N ILE A 147 -12.68 1.84 -3.39
CA ILE A 147 -12.66 1.75 -1.92
C ILE A 147 -14.03 1.31 -1.41
N VAL A 148 -14.07 0.12 -0.80
CA VAL A 148 -15.25 -0.43 -0.11
C VAL A 148 -15.05 -0.29 1.39
N LEU A 149 -15.96 0.40 2.06
CA LEU A 149 -15.95 0.61 3.50
C LEU A 149 -17.00 -0.29 4.18
N VAL A 150 -16.61 -1.02 5.22
CA VAL A 150 -17.59 -1.74 6.04
C VAL A 150 -18.39 -0.74 6.90
N ASP A 151 -19.71 -0.85 6.88
CA ASP A 151 -20.61 -0.01 7.66
C ASP A 151 -21.01 -0.71 8.97
N ASP A 152 -20.02 -0.87 9.85
CA ASP A 152 -20.16 -1.55 11.15
C ASP A 152 -20.40 -0.57 12.33
N GLY A 153 -20.56 0.72 12.04
CA GLY A 153 -20.69 1.77 13.05
C GLY A 153 -19.39 2.16 13.76
N SER A 154 -18.23 1.62 13.39
CA SER A 154 -16.92 1.93 14.01
C SER A 154 -15.81 2.23 13.01
N THR A 155 -15.89 1.65 11.81
CA THR A 155 -14.91 1.79 10.74
C THR A 155 -14.99 3.18 10.11
N THR A 156 -13.84 3.87 10.07
CA THR A 156 -13.70 5.25 9.56
C THR A 156 -12.55 5.35 8.56
N VAL A 157 -12.63 6.37 7.70
CA VAL A 157 -11.49 6.90 6.95
C VAL A 157 -11.12 8.27 7.50
N SER A 158 -9.83 8.56 7.68
CA SER A 158 -9.35 9.85 8.21
C SER A 158 -7.98 10.26 7.68
N LEU A 159 -7.72 11.57 7.66
CA LEU A 159 -6.39 12.17 7.44
C LEU A 159 -6.04 13.10 8.61
N PRO A 160 -5.62 12.55 9.76
CA PRO A 160 -5.44 13.31 10.99
C PRO A 160 -4.05 13.97 11.11
N GLU A 161 -3.22 13.96 10.05
CA GLU A 161 -1.82 14.36 10.07
C GLU A 161 -1.63 15.83 10.51
N VAL A 162 -2.47 16.74 10.02
CA VAL A 162 -2.37 18.16 10.37
C VAL A 162 -2.63 18.38 11.87
N PRO A 163 -3.80 17.97 12.42
CA PRO A 163 -4.10 18.21 13.84
C PRO A 163 -3.30 17.35 14.82
N LEU A 164 -2.89 16.12 14.48
CA LEU A 164 -2.18 15.24 15.41
C LEU A 164 -0.66 15.36 15.33
N LEU A 165 -0.12 15.60 14.14
CA LEU A 165 1.33 15.48 13.87
C LEU A 165 1.96 16.80 13.40
N GLY A 166 1.15 17.79 13.01
CA GLY A 166 1.64 19.05 12.45
C GLY A 166 2.33 18.85 11.08
N VAL A 167 1.98 17.80 10.35
CA VAL A 167 2.48 17.51 9.00
C VAL A 167 1.32 17.26 8.04
N LEU A 168 1.61 17.14 6.74
CA LEU A 168 0.61 16.86 5.72
C LEU A 168 0.47 15.35 5.49
N PRO A 169 -0.68 14.89 4.94
CA PRO A 169 -0.80 13.61 4.25
C PRO A 169 0.13 13.58 3.03
N GLY A 170 1.39 13.22 3.30
CA GLY A 170 2.52 13.39 2.39
C GLY A 170 2.77 12.21 1.45
N THR A 171 2.01 11.13 1.57
CA THR A 171 2.05 9.97 0.67
C THR A 171 1.04 10.11 -0.48
N GLY A 172 0.88 11.34 -0.95
CA GLY A 172 -0.05 11.71 -2.02
C GLY A 172 -1.51 11.80 -1.58
N GLY A 173 -1.80 11.78 -0.27
CA GLY A 173 -3.16 11.81 0.27
C GLY A 173 -3.96 13.03 -0.18
N LEU A 174 -3.41 14.24 -0.03
CA LEU A 174 -4.10 15.46 -0.47
C LEU A 174 -4.28 15.51 -1.98
N THR A 175 -3.27 15.10 -2.74
CA THR A 175 -3.33 15.07 -4.21
C THR A 175 -4.38 14.09 -4.70
N ARG A 176 -4.44 12.87 -4.16
CA ARG A 176 -5.48 11.90 -4.53
C ARG A 176 -6.86 12.35 -4.05
N LEU A 177 -6.96 13.01 -2.90
CA LEU A 177 -8.22 13.54 -2.40
C LEU A 177 -8.84 14.58 -3.35
N THR A 178 -8.02 15.46 -3.95
CA THR A 178 -8.51 16.48 -4.89
C THR A 178 -8.55 15.99 -6.34
N ASP A 179 -7.50 15.33 -6.81
CA ASP A 179 -7.29 15.09 -8.24
C ASP A 179 -7.87 13.75 -8.69
N LYS A 180 -7.95 12.77 -7.78
CA LYS A 180 -8.50 11.43 -8.06
C LYS A 180 -9.92 11.27 -7.53
N ARG A 181 -10.18 11.70 -6.29
CA ARG A 181 -11.50 11.59 -5.64
C ARG A 181 -12.40 12.79 -5.92
N HIS A 182 -11.84 13.90 -6.40
CA HIS A 182 -12.57 15.14 -6.69
C HIS A 182 -13.40 15.65 -5.50
N VAL A 183 -12.90 15.44 -4.27
CA VAL A 183 -13.56 15.94 -3.07
C VAL A 183 -13.51 17.46 -3.10
N ARG A 184 -14.67 18.09 -2.91
CA ARG A 184 -14.80 19.54 -2.86
C ARG A 184 -13.80 20.11 -1.83
N ARG A 185 -13.07 21.16 -2.20
CA ARG A 185 -11.91 21.67 -1.45
C ARG A 185 -12.19 21.96 0.04
N ASP A 186 -13.35 22.52 0.36
CA ASP A 186 -13.78 22.80 1.73
C ASP A 186 -14.14 21.53 2.53
N ARG A 187 -14.71 20.51 1.89
CA ARG A 187 -14.88 19.18 2.51
C ARG A 187 -13.52 18.52 2.75
N ALA A 188 -12.58 18.68 1.82
CA ALA A 188 -11.21 18.19 1.97
C ALA A 188 -10.48 18.88 3.13
N ASP A 189 -10.67 20.19 3.30
CA ASP A 189 -10.13 20.95 4.45
C ASP A 189 -10.67 20.41 5.78
N VAL A 190 -12.00 20.28 5.92
CA VAL A 190 -12.62 19.68 7.11
C VAL A 190 -12.13 18.25 7.34
N PHE A 191 -11.98 17.47 6.27
CA PHE A 191 -11.49 16.10 6.35
C PHE A 191 -10.04 16.01 6.86
N ALA A 192 -9.16 16.88 6.38
CA ALA A 192 -7.75 16.91 6.74
C ALA A 192 -7.44 17.60 8.07
N THR A 193 -8.44 18.28 8.67
CA THR A 193 -8.30 18.99 9.96
C THR A 193 -9.13 18.36 11.08
N LYS A 194 -9.81 17.24 10.81
CA LYS A 194 -10.61 16.48 11.78
C LYS A 194 -9.99 15.10 12.05
N THR A 195 -9.71 14.79 13.31
CA THR A 195 -8.99 13.57 13.70
C THR A 195 -9.85 12.31 13.62
N GLU A 196 -11.13 12.39 13.95
CA GLU A 196 -12.02 11.22 14.03
C GLU A 196 -12.39 10.64 12.66
N GLY A 197 -12.24 11.44 11.60
CA GLY A 197 -12.62 11.06 10.24
C GLY A 197 -14.12 10.95 10.02
N PHE A 198 -14.49 10.18 8.99
CA PHE A 198 -15.86 9.97 8.56
C PHE A 198 -16.11 8.48 8.28
N ARG A 199 -17.39 8.08 8.35
CA ARG A 199 -17.86 6.70 8.19
C ARG A 199 -19.17 6.66 7.42
N GLY A 200 -19.56 5.46 7.00
CA GLY A 200 -20.88 5.15 6.44
C GLY A 200 -21.31 6.12 5.36
N ALA A 201 -22.57 6.56 5.42
CA ALA A 201 -23.20 7.42 4.41
C ALA A 201 -22.44 8.73 4.15
N THR A 202 -21.86 9.36 5.16
CA THR A 202 -21.12 10.63 4.96
C THR A 202 -19.82 10.41 4.19
N ALA A 203 -19.10 9.31 4.45
CA ALA A 203 -17.89 8.98 3.69
C ALA A 203 -18.21 8.75 2.20
N LEU A 204 -19.33 8.09 1.91
CA LEU A 204 -19.82 7.88 0.55
C LEU A 204 -20.26 9.21 -0.11
N GLU A 205 -21.12 9.98 0.55
CA GLU A 205 -21.67 11.25 0.02
C GLU A 205 -20.58 12.30 -0.27
N TRP A 206 -19.48 12.26 0.48
CA TRP A 206 -18.34 13.15 0.29
C TRP A 206 -17.34 12.64 -0.76
N GLY A 207 -17.55 11.43 -1.32
CA GLY A 207 -16.64 10.83 -2.29
C GLY A 207 -15.34 10.29 -1.67
N LEU A 208 -15.30 10.11 -0.35
CA LEU A 208 -14.13 9.54 0.35
C LEU A 208 -14.02 8.02 0.10
N VAL A 209 -15.13 7.35 -0.12
CA VAL A 209 -15.19 5.94 -0.51
C VAL A 209 -16.21 5.76 -1.63
N ASP A 210 -16.13 4.65 -2.36
CA ASP A 210 -16.99 4.39 -3.52
C ASP A 210 -18.21 3.55 -3.14
N THR A 211 -18.08 2.72 -2.11
CA THR A 211 -19.14 1.80 -1.70
C THR A 211 -19.09 1.60 -0.19
N ILE A 212 -20.27 1.48 0.42
CA ILE A 212 -20.43 1.06 1.80
C ILE A 212 -21.24 -0.23 1.84
N ALA A 213 -20.88 -1.17 2.72
CA ALA A 213 -21.64 -2.40 2.89
C ALA A 213 -21.73 -2.78 4.36
N ALA A 214 -22.94 -3.16 4.79
CA ALA A 214 -23.15 -3.71 6.13
C ALA A 214 -22.27 -4.97 6.33
N PRO A 215 -21.85 -5.29 7.57
CA PRO A 215 -20.88 -6.37 7.85
C PRO A 215 -21.25 -7.71 7.21
N ALA A 216 -22.52 -8.09 7.27
CA ALA A 216 -23.02 -9.35 6.71
C ALA A 216 -22.95 -9.42 5.17
N ARG A 217 -22.92 -8.29 4.47
CA ARG A 217 -22.85 -8.19 3.00
C ARG A 217 -21.48 -7.78 2.49
N PHE A 218 -20.60 -7.28 3.36
CA PHE A 218 -19.30 -6.74 2.97
C PHE A 218 -18.43 -7.75 2.17
N PRO A 219 -18.29 -9.03 2.59
CA PRO A 219 -17.52 -9.99 1.79
C PRO A 219 -18.11 -10.23 0.39
N ALA A 220 -19.44 -10.33 0.30
CA ALA A 220 -20.13 -10.53 -0.97
C ALA A 220 -19.98 -9.32 -1.91
N GLU A 221 -19.98 -8.10 -1.36
CA GLU A 221 -19.81 -6.88 -2.14
C GLU A 221 -18.38 -6.73 -2.68
N VAL A 222 -17.38 -7.05 -1.87
CA VAL A 222 -15.97 -7.09 -2.32
C VAL A 222 -15.79 -8.14 -3.42
N ALA A 223 -16.38 -9.33 -3.25
CA ALA A 223 -16.33 -10.39 -4.27
C ALA A 223 -17.02 -9.98 -5.58
N ARG A 224 -18.18 -9.29 -5.50
CA ARG A 224 -18.89 -8.76 -6.67
C ARG A 224 -18.01 -7.78 -7.45
N LEU A 225 -17.39 -6.81 -6.77
CA LEU A 225 -16.50 -5.82 -7.40
C LEU A 225 -15.25 -6.46 -7.99
N ALA A 226 -14.66 -7.45 -7.30
CA ALA A 226 -13.54 -8.22 -7.83
C ALA A 226 -13.92 -8.97 -9.11
N ALA A 227 -15.10 -9.60 -9.15
CA ALA A 227 -15.59 -10.28 -10.35
C ALA A 227 -15.83 -9.30 -11.53
N GLU A 228 -16.35 -8.10 -11.25
CA GLU A 228 -16.49 -7.05 -12.27
C GLU A 228 -15.14 -6.57 -12.81
N ALA A 229 -14.17 -6.34 -11.92
CA ALA A 229 -12.80 -6.02 -12.30
C ALA A 229 -12.16 -7.11 -13.18
N VAL A 230 -12.34 -8.38 -12.81
CA VAL A 230 -11.86 -9.53 -13.60
C VAL A 230 -12.41 -9.52 -15.03
N ASN A 231 -13.69 -9.19 -15.20
CA ASN A 231 -14.36 -9.12 -16.49
C ASN A 231 -13.91 -7.92 -17.34
N ARG A 232 -13.47 -6.81 -16.72
CA ARG A 232 -12.95 -5.63 -17.43
C ARG A 232 -11.47 -5.73 -17.78
N SER A 233 -10.72 -6.63 -17.14
CA SER A 233 -9.28 -6.74 -17.34
C SER A 233 -8.92 -7.19 -18.76
N HIS A 234 -7.94 -6.50 -19.33
CA HIS A 234 -7.33 -6.80 -20.63
C HIS A 234 -6.11 -7.72 -20.53
N ARG A 235 -5.74 -8.22 -19.33
CA ARG A 235 -4.74 -9.30 -19.24
C ARG A 235 -5.25 -10.51 -20.03
N ALA A 236 -4.35 -11.31 -20.59
CA ALA A 236 -4.73 -12.51 -21.35
C ALA A 236 -5.67 -13.41 -20.52
N ALA A 237 -6.68 -14.01 -21.17
CA ALA A 237 -7.66 -14.89 -20.53
C ALA A 237 -6.97 -15.98 -19.69
N PRO A 238 -7.55 -16.42 -18.55
CA PRO A 238 -7.03 -17.56 -17.78
C PRO A 238 -6.89 -18.84 -18.62
N ASN A 239 -7.61 -18.89 -19.75
CA ASN A 239 -7.66 -20.01 -20.68
C ASN A 239 -6.47 -20.01 -21.66
N ALA A 240 -5.62 -18.99 -21.66
CA ALA A 240 -4.29 -19.10 -22.24
C ALA A 240 -3.46 -19.98 -21.29
N ALA A 241 -3.60 -21.30 -21.44
CA ALA A 241 -2.88 -22.32 -20.67
C ALA A 241 -1.34 -22.15 -20.70
N ASP A 242 -0.84 -21.24 -21.54
CA ASP A 242 0.57 -20.95 -21.76
C ASP A 242 1.06 -19.66 -21.09
N ALA A 243 0.20 -18.88 -20.43
CA ALA A 243 0.63 -17.65 -19.75
C ALA A 243 1.47 -18.00 -18.51
N LYS A 244 2.79 -18.04 -18.69
CA LYS A 244 3.77 -18.32 -17.64
C LYS A 244 4.25 -17.02 -17.00
N GLY A 245 4.16 -16.93 -15.67
CA GLY A 245 4.75 -15.83 -14.93
C GLY A 245 6.26 -15.77 -15.07
N ILE A 246 6.82 -14.57 -14.96
CA ILE A 246 8.26 -14.33 -14.95
C ILE A 246 8.71 -14.35 -13.49
N ALA A 247 9.48 -15.38 -13.12
CA ALA A 247 10.05 -15.49 -11.79
C ALA A 247 11.05 -14.34 -11.54
N LEU A 248 10.85 -13.58 -10.47
CA LEU A 248 11.78 -12.53 -10.04
C LEU A 248 12.81 -13.15 -9.10
N THR A 249 13.92 -13.61 -9.68
CA THR A 249 15.01 -14.24 -8.91
C THR A 249 15.82 -13.19 -8.14
N PRO A 250 16.36 -13.53 -6.95
CA PRO A 250 17.22 -12.62 -6.19
C PRO A 250 18.40 -12.10 -7.01
N LEU A 251 18.80 -10.85 -6.76
CA LEU A 251 19.97 -10.25 -7.40
C LEU A 251 21.25 -10.84 -6.80
N ALA A 252 22.08 -11.47 -7.64
CA ALA A 252 23.43 -11.88 -7.23
C ALA A 252 24.32 -10.64 -7.06
N ARG A 253 24.45 -10.15 -5.82
CA ARG A 253 25.23 -8.96 -5.48
C ARG A 253 26.42 -9.33 -4.60
N VAL A 254 27.62 -8.92 -5.02
CA VAL A 254 28.83 -8.92 -4.17
C VAL A 254 29.14 -7.49 -3.79
N GLU A 255 29.41 -7.27 -2.51
CA GLU A 255 29.61 -5.93 -1.96
C GLU A 255 31.04 -5.75 -1.51
N GLU A 256 31.65 -4.67 -1.97
CA GLU A 256 32.98 -4.21 -1.56
C GLU A 256 32.86 -2.82 -0.91
N PRO A 257 33.90 -2.32 -0.22
CA PRO A 257 33.84 -1.01 0.44
C PRO A 257 33.38 0.13 -0.48
N ASP A 258 33.87 0.12 -1.73
CA ASP A 258 33.66 1.18 -2.71
C ASP A 258 33.09 0.65 -4.04
N ALA A 259 32.52 -0.56 -4.05
CA ALA A 259 31.88 -1.10 -5.24
C ALA A 259 30.72 -2.07 -4.93
N LEU A 260 29.75 -2.14 -5.84
CA LEU A 260 28.75 -3.20 -5.90
C LEU A 260 28.89 -3.95 -7.22
N HIS A 261 29.07 -5.26 -7.15
CA HIS A 261 29.17 -6.12 -8.32
C HIS A 261 27.89 -6.94 -8.49
N TYR A 262 27.33 -6.84 -9.68
CA TYR A 262 26.27 -7.68 -10.22
C TYR A 262 26.83 -8.48 -11.41
N PRO A 263 26.15 -9.53 -11.89
CA PRO A 263 26.68 -10.38 -12.98
C PRO A 263 26.99 -9.61 -14.27
N CYS A 264 26.27 -8.51 -14.53
CA CYS A 264 26.38 -7.71 -15.75
C CYS A 264 26.68 -6.22 -15.49
N LEU A 265 26.85 -5.81 -14.24
CA LEU A 265 27.03 -4.39 -13.87
C LEU A 265 27.98 -4.29 -12.68
N THR A 266 28.88 -3.30 -12.72
CA THR A 266 29.61 -2.86 -11.53
C THR A 266 29.28 -1.40 -11.27
N VAL A 267 28.94 -1.09 -10.02
CA VAL A 267 28.68 0.27 -9.54
C VAL A 267 29.89 0.68 -8.70
N ALA A 268 30.58 1.75 -9.10
CA ALA A 268 31.75 2.27 -8.37
C ALA A 268 31.32 3.44 -7.49
N ILE A 269 31.58 3.36 -6.19
CA ILE A 269 31.10 4.33 -5.20
C ILE A 269 32.23 5.28 -4.80
N ASP A 270 32.15 6.53 -5.25
CA ASP A 270 32.98 7.62 -4.73
C ASP A 270 32.34 8.20 -3.46
N ARG A 271 32.82 7.72 -2.31
CA ARG A 271 32.35 8.13 -0.98
C ARG A 271 32.65 9.61 -0.69
N THR A 272 33.74 10.14 -1.23
CA THR A 272 34.16 11.53 -1.02
C THR A 272 33.24 12.49 -1.75
N GLN A 273 32.89 12.17 -3.01
CA GLN A 273 31.97 12.97 -3.82
C GLN A 273 30.50 12.62 -3.62
N ARG A 274 30.19 11.55 -2.86
CA ARG A 274 28.84 11.00 -2.66
C ARG A 274 28.18 10.63 -3.99
N ARG A 275 28.91 9.93 -4.86
CA ARG A 275 28.47 9.46 -6.18
C ARG A 275 28.61 7.93 -6.28
N ALA A 276 27.77 7.32 -7.09
CA ALA A 276 27.76 5.89 -7.41
C ALA A 276 27.48 5.71 -8.90
#